data_AF-A0A4S4FHY5-F1
#
_entry.id   AF-A0A4S4FHY5-F1
#
_cell.length_a   1.000
_cell.length_b   1.000
_cell.length_c   1.000
_cell.angle_alpha   90.00
_cell.angle_beta   90.00
_cell.angle_gamma   90.00
#
_symmetry.space_group_name_H-M   'P 1'
#
loop_
_entity.id
_entity.type
_entity.pdbx_description
1 polymer ?
#
loop_
_entity_poly.entity_id
_entity_poly.type
_entity_poly.pdbx_seq_one_letter_code
_entity_poly.pdbx_strand_id
1 'polypeptide(L)'
;MIQLGTRWAYGATPPSRLTEDVVGIIRDVEVLALEEGGEGDADPRESMWTLTWLEGRPHATLEFITSTGVQYTVTVNSVTGAAEVLVTDDQAESDGWDD
;
A
#
# COMPACT_ATOMS: atom_id res chain seq x y z
N MET A 1 -13.20 12.94 -14.65
CA MET A 1 -12.57 11.80 -13.94
C MET A 1 -11.39 12.36 -13.19
N ILE A 2 -11.39 12.24 -11.87
CA ILE A 2 -10.39 12.88 -11.01
C ILE A 2 -9.30 11.83 -10.78
N GLN A 3 -8.12 12.03 -11.38
CA GLN A 3 -6.98 11.12 -11.22
C GLN A 3 -6.20 11.53 -9.97
N LEU A 4 -6.54 10.93 -8.82
CA LEU A 4 -5.80 11.12 -7.58
C LEU A 4 -4.47 10.36 -7.68
N GLY A 5 -3.42 11.05 -8.12
CA GLY A 5 -2.06 10.57 -8.00
C GLY A 5 -1.47 9.82 -9.18
N THR A 6 -0.26 9.30 -8.98
CA THR A 6 0.47 8.49 -9.97
C THR A 6 0.21 7.03 -9.66
N ARG A 7 -0.23 6.24 -10.65
CA ARG A 7 -0.48 4.81 -10.49
C ARG A 7 0.49 3.99 -11.33
N TRP A 8 0.94 2.87 -10.81
CA TRP A 8 1.79 1.91 -11.52
C TRP A 8 1.43 0.49 -11.11
N ALA A 9 1.71 -0.48 -11.97
CA ALA A 9 1.43 -1.88 -11.67
C ALA A 9 2.37 -2.42 -10.59
N TYR A 10 1.92 -3.41 -9.82
CA TYR A 10 2.79 -4.23 -8.98
C TYR A 10 4.00 -4.71 -9.80
N GLY A 11 5.20 -4.66 -9.21
CA GLY A 11 6.43 -5.06 -9.87
C GLY A 11 6.99 -4.01 -10.85
N ALA A 12 6.19 -3.03 -11.31
CA ALA A 12 6.66 -2.01 -12.24
C ALA A 12 7.62 -0.99 -11.59
N THR A 13 8.20 -0.11 -12.40
CA THR A 13 9.11 0.93 -11.89
C THR A 13 8.30 2.02 -11.17
N PRO A 14 8.55 2.29 -9.87
CA PRO A 14 7.89 3.38 -9.17
C PRO A 14 8.30 4.75 -9.75
N PRO A 15 7.50 5.80 -9.55
CA PRO A 15 7.84 7.12 -10.05
C PRO A 15 9.16 7.65 -9.47
N SER A 16 9.97 8.29 -10.32
CA SER A 16 11.32 8.79 -9.99
C SER A 16 11.38 9.88 -8.91
N ARG A 17 10.22 10.27 -8.36
CA ARG A 17 10.10 11.20 -7.22
C ARG A 17 10.29 10.49 -5.87
N LEU A 18 10.21 9.16 -5.84
CA LEU A 18 10.45 8.35 -4.64
C LEU A 18 11.95 8.12 -4.47
N THR A 19 12.42 8.12 -3.23
CA THR A 19 13.82 7.81 -2.90
C THR A 19 14.07 6.31 -3.00
N GLU A 20 15.33 5.91 -3.12
CA GLU A 20 15.72 4.50 -3.18
C GLU A 20 15.28 3.71 -1.94
N ASP A 21 15.32 4.32 -0.75
CA ASP A 21 14.79 3.72 0.48
C ASP A 21 13.29 3.41 0.38
N VAL A 22 12.48 4.36 -0.10
CA VAL A 22 11.04 4.16 -0.28
C VAL A 22 10.76 3.07 -1.33
N VAL A 23 11.55 3.06 -2.42
CA VAL A 23 11.45 2.02 -3.44
C VAL A 23 11.79 0.65 -2.86
N GLY A 24 12.82 0.55 -2.02
CA GLY A 24 13.17 -0.69 -1.30
C GLY A 24 12.01 -1.21 -0.47
N ILE A 25 11.40 -0.36 0.36
CA ILE A 25 10.24 -0.73 1.18
C ILE A 25 9.03 -1.13 0.33
N ILE A 26 8.78 -0.46 -0.81
CA ILE A 26 7.74 -0.87 -1.76
C ILE A 26 7.98 -2.31 -2.22
N ARG A 27 9.23 -2.68 -2.54
CA ARG A 27 9.56 -4.06 -2.94
C ARG A 27 9.38 -5.05 -1.81
N ASP A 28 9.75 -4.69 -0.58
CA ASP A 28 9.54 -5.54 0.59
C ASP A 28 8.04 -5.78 0.82
N VAL A 29 7.20 -4.74 0.72
CA VAL A 29 5.74 -4.87 0.79
C VAL A 29 5.18 -5.75 -0.33
N GLU A 30 5.69 -5.61 -1.56
CA GLU A 30 5.31 -6.47 -2.68
C GLU A 30 5.56 -7.95 -2.34
N VAL A 31 6.70 -8.27 -1.74
CA VAL A 31 7.03 -9.64 -1.29
C VAL A 31 6.09 -10.10 -0.19
N LEU A 32 5.85 -9.28 0.85
CA LEU A 32 4.96 -9.61 1.96
C LEU A 32 3.52 -9.90 1.47
N ALA A 33 2.98 -9.04 0.60
CA ALA A 33 1.64 -9.25 0.03
C ALA A 33 1.55 -10.55 -0.76
N LEU A 34 2.63 -10.93 -1.48
CA LEU A 34 2.70 -12.19 -2.21
C LEU A 34 2.76 -13.41 -1.27
N GLU A 35 3.48 -13.32 -0.15
CA GLU A 35 3.55 -14.38 0.85
C GLU A 35 2.21 -14.60 1.57
N GLU A 36 1.45 -13.52 1.82
CA GLU A 36 0.11 -13.59 2.41
C GLU A 36 -0.97 -14.06 1.43
N GLY A 37 -0.86 -13.64 0.16
CA GLY A 37 -1.90 -13.84 -0.84
C GLY A 37 -3.18 -13.05 -0.55
N GLY A 38 -4.16 -13.16 -1.44
CA GLY A 38 -5.44 -12.48 -1.32
C GLY A 38 -6.58 -13.42 -0.94
N GLU A 39 -7.72 -12.85 -0.57
CA GLU A 39 -8.93 -13.63 -0.39
C GLU A 39 -9.30 -14.37 -1.68
N GLY A 40 -9.69 -15.64 -1.56
CA GLY A 40 -10.21 -16.41 -2.69
C GLY A 40 -9.21 -16.66 -3.83
N ASP A 41 -7.91 -16.80 -3.52
CA ASP A 41 -6.82 -17.03 -4.50
C ASP A 41 -6.45 -15.78 -5.33
N ALA A 42 -6.84 -14.58 -4.88
CA ALA A 42 -6.46 -13.35 -5.57
C ALA A 42 -4.92 -13.15 -5.57
N ASP A 43 -4.35 -12.90 -6.75
CA ASP A 43 -2.91 -12.68 -6.91
C ASP A 43 -2.58 -11.17 -6.77
N PRO A 44 -1.75 -10.77 -5.78
CA PRO A 44 -1.36 -9.37 -5.61
C PRO A 44 -0.61 -8.78 -6.82
N ARG A 45 -0.05 -9.61 -7.70
CA ARG A 45 0.64 -9.14 -8.91
C ARG A 45 -0.28 -8.50 -9.93
N GLU A 46 -1.58 -8.76 -9.85
CA GLU A 46 -2.59 -8.13 -10.70
C GLU A 46 -3.03 -6.76 -10.16
N SER A 47 -2.54 -6.36 -8.98
CA SER A 47 -2.89 -5.11 -8.32
C SER A 47 -2.05 -3.91 -8.80
N MET A 48 -2.48 -2.74 -8.36
CA MET A 48 -1.90 -1.45 -8.73
C MET A 48 -1.46 -0.71 -7.48
N TRP A 49 -0.35 0.00 -7.58
CA TRP A 49 0.04 1.00 -6.60
C TRP A 49 -0.58 2.36 -6.95
N THR A 50 -0.96 3.11 -5.92
CA THR A 50 -1.39 4.50 -6.04
C THR A 50 -0.55 5.39 -5.14
N LEU A 51 0.17 6.36 -5.72
CA LEU A 51 0.91 7.40 -5.00
C LEU A 51 0.08 8.66 -4.88
N THR A 52 -0.24 9.03 -3.65
CA THR A 52 -0.83 10.31 -3.27
C THR A 52 0.14 11.15 -2.45
N TRP A 53 -0.11 12.46 -2.39
CA TRP A 53 0.67 13.39 -1.59
C TRP A 53 -0.26 14.01 -0.54
N LEU A 54 -0.13 13.55 0.70
CA LEU A 54 -0.92 14.05 1.82
C LEU A 54 -0.01 14.92 2.67
N GLU A 55 -0.39 16.19 2.85
CA GLU A 55 0.38 17.17 3.62
C GLU A 55 1.85 17.30 3.16
N GLY A 56 2.10 17.13 1.86
CA GLY A 56 3.45 17.16 1.28
C GLY A 56 4.27 15.88 1.48
N ARG A 57 3.67 14.80 2.01
CA ARG A 57 4.31 13.51 2.20
C ARG A 57 3.82 12.47 1.19
N PRO A 58 4.72 11.68 0.58
CA PRO A 58 4.32 10.60 -0.31
C PRO A 58 3.63 9.49 0.49
N HIS A 59 2.48 9.05 -0.02
CA HIS A 59 1.71 7.90 0.46
C HIS A 59 1.46 6.98 -0.73
N ALA A 60 2.19 5.86 -0.77
CA ALA A 60 2.01 4.84 -1.79
C ALA A 60 1.16 3.70 -1.18
N THR A 61 -0.04 3.51 -1.69
CA THR A 61 -0.95 2.45 -1.23
C THR A 61 -1.02 1.36 -2.28
N LEU A 62 -0.93 0.11 -1.85
CA LEU A 62 -1.19 -1.04 -2.70
C LEU A 62 -2.70 -1.28 -2.76
N GLU A 63 -3.28 -1.27 -3.96
CA GLU A 63 -4.71 -1.52 -4.19
C GLU A 63 -4.99 -3.02 -4.16
N PHE A 64 -4.61 -3.66 -3.06
CA PHE A 64 -4.79 -5.06 -2.77
C PHE A 64 -5.06 -5.21 -1.28
N ILE A 65 -6.04 -6.06 -0.96
CA ILE A 65 -6.34 -6.47 0.40
C ILE A 65 -5.94 -7.93 0.50
N THR A 66 -5.16 -8.26 1.52
CA THR A 66 -4.66 -9.61 1.72
C THR A 66 -5.77 -10.56 2.21
N SER A 67 -5.45 -11.85 2.25
CA SER A 67 -6.31 -12.89 2.83
C SER A 67 -6.66 -12.65 4.30
N THR A 68 -5.87 -11.86 5.04
CA THR A 68 -6.18 -11.47 6.42
C THR A 68 -6.95 -10.16 6.53
N GLY A 69 -7.38 -9.56 5.41
CA GLY A 69 -8.14 -8.32 5.41
C GLY A 69 -7.29 -7.06 5.61
N VAL A 70 -5.97 -7.11 5.41
CA VAL A 70 -5.11 -5.92 5.58
C VAL A 70 -4.73 -5.27 4.25
N GLN A 71 -4.58 -3.95 4.27
CA GLN A 71 -4.05 -3.15 3.17
C GLN A 71 -2.72 -2.51 3.58
N TYR A 72 -1.74 -2.61 2.67
CA TYR A 72 -0.43 -2.01 2.86
C TYR A 72 -0.35 -0.58 2.29
N THR A 73 0.16 0.35 3.09
CA THR A 73 0.48 1.71 2.68
C THR A 73 1.89 2.08 3.11
N VAL A 74 2.74 2.50 2.17
CA VAL A 74 4.07 3.01 2.43
C VAL A 74 4.00 4.54 2.53
N THR A 75 4.45 5.08 3.65
CA THR A 75 4.51 6.53 3.90
C THR A 75 5.93 6.96 4.21
N VAL A 76 6.23 8.26 4.12
CA VAL A 76 7.52 8.80 4.58
C VAL A 76 7.31 9.63 5.83
N ASN A 77 8.04 9.28 6.88
CA ASN A 77 8.11 10.02 8.12
C ASN A 77 8.73 11.40 7.86
N SER A 78 8.00 12.47 8.15
CA SER A 78 8.49 13.84 7.93
C SER A 78 9.61 14.27 8.89
N VAL A 79 9.77 13.58 10.03
CA VAL A 79 10.76 13.94 11.06
C VAL A 79 12.10 13.26 10.77
N THR A 80 12.08 11.99 10.38
CA THR A 80 13.29 11.18 10.15
C THR A 80 13.62 11.03 8.67
N GLY A 81 12.67 11.28 7.76
CA GLY A 81 12.79 10.97 6.34
C GLY A 81 12.70 9.47 6.02
N ALA A 82 12.48 8.61 7.03
CA ALA A 82 12.41 7.17 6.85
C ALA A 82 11.06 6.76 6.23
N ALA A 83 11.08 5.74 5.39
CA ALA A 83 9.86 5.10 4.91
C ALA A 83 9.27 4.19 6.01
N GLU A 84 7.97 4.28 6.23
CA GLU A 84 7.22 3.49 7.21
C GLU A 84 6.08 2.75 6.50
N VAL A 85 5.90 1.48 6.83
CA VAL A 85 4.77 0.67 6.35
C VAL A 85 3.64 0.77 7.36
N LEU A 86 2.52 1.35 6.93
CA LEU A 86 1.25 1.30 7.63
C LEU A 86 0.44 0.11 7.11
N VAL A 87 -0.02 -0.71 8.04
CA VAL A 87 -0.94 -1.82 7.77
C VAL A 87 -2.29 -1.40 8.31
N THR A 88 -3.28 -1.26 7.43
CA THR A 88 -4.65 -0.94 7.81
C THR A 88 -5.49 -2.21 7.72
N ASP A 89 -6.14 -2.57 8.82
CA ASP A 89 -7.08 -3.68 8.86
C ASP A 89 -8.48 -3.19 8.44
N ASP A 90 -9.03 -3.76 7.37
CA ASP A 90 -10.38 -3.45 6.88
C ASP A 90 -11.47 -4.13 7.73
N GLN A 91 -11.11 -5.07 8.62
CA GLN A 91 -12.05 -5.79 9.49
C GLN A 91 -12.58 -4.97 10.68
N ALA A 92 -12.14 -3.71 10.84
CA ALA A 92 -12.50 -2.88 11.99
C ALA A 92 -13.98 -2.43 12.04
N GLU A 93 -14.80 -2.67 11.02
CA GLU A 93 -16.20 -2.22 10.99
C GLU A 93 -17.26 -3.31 11.27
N SER A 94 -16.88 -4.47 11.80
CA SER A 94 -17.85 -5.53 12.17
C SER A 94 -17.84 -5.91 13.66
N ASP A 95 -17.88 -4.92 14.57
CA ASP A 95 -18.20 -5.19 15.97
C ASP A 95 -19.24 -4.19 16.50
N GLY A 96 -20.49 -4.67 16.65
CA GLY A 96 -21.44 -4.08 17.59
C GLY A 96 -22.66 -3.34 17.01
N TRP A 97 -23.62 -4.07 16.46
CA TRP A 97 -25.04 -3.82 16.76
C TRP A 97 -25.65 -5.11 17.29
N ASP A 98 -25.48 -5.31 18.60
CA ASP A 98 -26.22 -6.30 19.38
C ASP A 98 -27.56 -5.64 19.76
N ASP A 99 -28.67 -6.22 19.31
CA ASP A 99 -30.07 -5.80 19.57
C ASP A 99 -30.57 -6.28 20.94
#